data_AF-A0A272EMD4-F1
#
_entry.id   AF-A0A272EMD4-F1
#
_cell.length_a   1.000
_cell.length_b   1.000
_cell.length_c   1.000
_cell.angle_alpha   90.00
_cell.angle_beta   90.00
_cell.angle_gamma   90.00
#
_symmetry.space_group_name_H-M   'P 1'
#
loop_
_entity.id
_entity.type
_entity.pdbx_description
1 polymer ?
#
loop_
_entity_poly.entity_id
_entity_poly.type
_entity_poly.pdbx_seq_one_letter_code
_entity_poly.pdbx_strand_id
1 'polypeptide(L)'
;MPHRRRISLVIPFYNEEENVDNTLAAISGIVDSTRYDWELIAINDGSRDATLAKLQAARPTSFELVVVDLSRNFGKEAALSAGLSRATGDAVIPLDADLQDPPELIAESPRVS
;
A
#
# COMPACT_ATOMS: atom_id res chain seq x y z
N MET A 1 -20.63 -1.07 -19.08
CA MET A 1 -19.29 -0.52 -18.78
C MET A 1 -18.41 -1.70 -18.40
N PRO A 2 -17.22 -1.92 -18.97
CA PRO A 2 -16.34 -2.95 -18.43
C PRO A 2 -16.01 -2.59 -16.97
N HIS A 3 -16.12 -3.55 -16.06
CA HIS A 3 -15.62 -3.38 -14.69
C HIS A 3 -14.12 -3.09 -14.79
N ARG A 4 -13.68 -1.91 -14.32
CA ARG A 4 -12.26 -1.68 -14.08
C ARG A 4 -11.86 -2.62 -12.96
N ARG A 5 -10.90 -3.49 -13.24
CA ARG A 5 -10.36 -4.39 -12.21
C ARG A 5 -9.65 -3.56 -11.15
N ARG A 6 -9.84 -3.93 -9.89
CA ARG A 6 -9.23 -3.26 -8.75
C ARG A 6 -7.98 -4.01 -8.30
N ILE A 7 -6.91 -3.31 -7.98
CA ILE A 7 -5.68 -3.88 -7.42
C ILE A 7 -5.43 -3.27 -6.04
N SER A 8 -5.16 -4.12 -5.05
CA SER A 8 -4.82 -3.72 -3.68
C SER A 8 -3.31 -3.78 -3.48
N LEU A 9 -2.71 -2.65 -3.14
CA LEU A 9 -1.35 -2.61 -2.62
C LEU A 9 -1.39 -2.75 -1.10
N VAL A 10 -0.51 -3.57 -0.52
CA VAL A 10 -0.45 -3.80 0.93
C VAL A 10 0.94 -3.47 1.43
N ILE A 11 1.08 -2.43 2.25
CA ILE A 11 2.38 -1.91 2.67
C ILE A 11 2.42 -1.70 4.19
N PRO A 12 3.27 -2.43 4.93
CA PRO A 12 3.50 -2.18 6.34
C PRO A 12 4.46 -1.00 6.53
N PHE A 13 4.16 -0.14 7.49
CA PHE A 13 4.97 0.99 7.94
C PHE A 13 5.30 0.84 9.42
N TYR A 14 6.56 1.06 9.78
CA TYR A 14 7.00 1.09 11.17
C TYR A 14 8.12 2.12 11.37
N ASN A 15 7.80 3.23 12.02
CA ASN A 15 8.71 4.37 12.24
C ASN A 15 9.33 4.91 10.93
N GLU A 16 8.48 5.24 9.97
CA GLU A 16 8.84 5.67 8.61
C GLU A 16 8.36 7.11 8.33
N GLU A 17 8.28 7.98 9.35
CA GLU A 17 7.69 9.32 9.18
C GLU A 17 8.32 10.14 8.05
N GLU A 18 9.61 9.98 7.79
CA GLU A 18 10.33 10.68 6.72
C GLU A 18 10.00 10.14 5.32
N ASN A 19 9.57 8.87 5.23
CA ASN A 19 9.37 8.15 3.97
C ASN A 19 7.91 8.03 3.53
N VAL A 20 6.93 8.28 4.42
CA VAL A 20 5.50 8.19 4.08
C VAL A 20 5.16 9.01 2.83
N ASP A 21 5.53 10.29 2.80
CA ASP A 21 5.16 11.19 1.71
C ASP A 21 5.80 10.78 0.38
N ASN A 22 7.08 10.36 0.42
CA ASN A 22 7.82 9.87 -0.74
C ASN A 22 7.21 8.57 -1.30
N THR A 23 6.83 7.65 -0.41
CA THR A 23 6.21 6.36 -0.77
C THR A 23 4.88 6.58 -1.47
N LEU A 24 4.01 7.44 -0.91
CA LEU A 24 2.70 7.74 -1.51
C LEU A 24 2.84 8.46 -2.86
N ALA A 25 3.83 9.34 -3.02
CA ALA A 25 4.12 10.01 -4.28
C ALA A 25 4.62 9.01 -5.35
N ALA A 26 5.52 8.10 -4.98
CA ALA A 26 6.00 7.05 -5.87
C ALA A 26 4.85 6.15 -6.34
N ILE A 27 3.99 5.71 -5.41
CA ILE A 27 2.80 4.90 -5.73
C ILE A 27 1.87 5.64 -6.69
N SER A 28 1.58 6.92 -6.41
CA SER A 28 0.74 7.75 -7.31
C SER A 28 1.28 7.75 -8.74
N GLY A 29 2.58 7.98 -8.91
CA GLY A 29 3.23 8.00 -10.23
C GLY A 29 3.14 6.67 -10.98
N ILE A 30 3.17 5.54 -10.27
CA ILE A 30 3.07 4.20 -10.86
C ILE A 30 1.64 3.95 -11.33
N VAL A 31 0.67 4.17 -10.45
CA VAL A 31 -0.72 3.77 -10.69
C VAL A 31 -1.41 4.66 -11.73
N ASP A 32 -1.05 5.94 -11.80
CA ASP A 32 -1.59 6.92 -12.77
C ASP A 32 -1.34 6.51 -14.23
N SER A 33 -0.32 5.69 -14.47
CA SER A 33 0.02 5.18 -15.81
C SER A 33 -0.83 3.98 -16.26
N THR A 34 -1.75 3.49 -15.41
CA THR A 34 -2.45 2.22 -15.61
C THR A 34 -3.97 2.39 -15.80
N ARG A 35 -4.64 1.35 -16.30
CA ARG A 35 -6.11 1.34 -16.52
C ARG A 35 -6.90 0.70 -15.36
N TYR A 36 -6.25 0.39 -14.25
CA TYR A 36 -6.87 -0.24 -13.08
C TYR A 36 -7.41 0.80 -12.11
N ASP A 37 -8.28 0.35 -11.21
CA ASP A 37 -8.60 1.10 -9.99
C ASP A 37 -7.69 0.60 -8.88
N TRP A 38 -7.23 1.49 -8.00
CA TRP A 38 -6.24 1.15 -7.00
C TRP A 38 -6.72 1.49 -5.60
N GLU A 39 -6.33 0.63 -4.66
CA GLU A 39 -6.34 0.94 -3.24
C GLU A 39 -4.97 0.64 -2.65
N LEU A 40 -4.56 1.44 -1.67
CA LEU A 40 -3.38 1.20 -0.86
C LEU A 40 -3.83 0.97 0.58
N ILE A 41 -3.47 -0.20 1.11
CA ILE A 41 -3.67 -0.58 2.49
C ILE A 41 -2.35 -0.34 3.21
N ALA A 42 -2.27 0.81 3.87
CA ALA A 42 -1.12 1.20 4.67
C ALA A 42 -1.31 0.71 6.11
N ILE A 43 -0.47 -0.24 6.53
CA ILE A 43 -0.55 -0.83 7.87
C ILE A 43 0.47 -0.11 8.77
N ASN A 44 0.01 0.65 9.75
CA ASN A 44 0.86 1.14 10.83
C ASN A 44 1.10 0.01 11.83
N ASP A 45 2.31 -0.56 11.86
CA ASP A 45 2.68 -1.65 12.77
C ASP A 45 3.17 -1.11 14.12
N GLY A 46 2.33 -0.28 14.76
CA GLY A 46 2.61 0.27 16.09
C GLY A 46 3.78 1.26 16.13
N SER A 47 3.90 2.13 15.13
CA SER A 47 4.92 3.20 15.10
C SER A 47 4.79 4.14 16.31
N ARG A 48 5.91 4.74 16.71
CA ARG A 48 6.02 5.68 17.83
C ARG A 48 6.34 7.11 17.40
N ASP A 49 6.56 7.32 16.12
CA ASP A 49 6.83 8.60 15.48
C ASP A 49 5.55 9.15 14.80
N ALA A 50 5.68 10.13 13.90
CA ALA A 50 4.55 10.72 13.19
C ALA A 50 4.01 9.89 12.02
N THR A 51 4.47 8.65 11.79
CA THR A 51 4.05 7.80 10.65
C THR A 51 2.53 7.71 10.54
N LEU A 52 1.84 7.32 11.63
CA LEU A 52 0.38 7.18 11.64
C LEU A 52 -0.33 8.49 11.33
N ALA A 53 0.12 9.58 11.96
CA ALA A 53 -0.47 10.90 11.76
C ALA A 53 -0.35 11.36 10.30
N LYS A 54 0.81 11.12 9.66
CA LYS A 54 1.02 11.41 8.25
C LYS A 54 0.13 10.58 7.34
N LEU A 55 0.05 9.25 7.57
CA LEU A 55 -0.85 8.36 6.82
C LEU A 55 -2.32 8.81 6.93
N GLN A 56 -2.77 9.20 8.12
CA GLN A 56 -4.13 9.69 8.34
C GLN A 56 -4.39 11.07 7.75
N ALA A 57 -3.37 11.91 7.59
CA ALA A 57 -3.47 13.23 6.96
C ALA A 57 -3.43 13.16 5.43
N ALA A 58 -2.81 12.12 4.87
CA ALA A 58 -2.65 11.96 3.43
C ALA A 58 -3.99 11.81 2.69
N ARG A 59 -4.10 12.47 1.53
CA ARG A 59 -5.28 12.44 0.66
C ARG A 59 -4.85 12.26 -0.80
N PRO A 60 -4.30 11.10 -1.17
CA PRO A 60 -3.90 10.84 -2.56
C PRO A 60 -5.14 10.88 -3.47
N THR A 61 -4.97 11.40 -4.68
CA THR A 61 -6.05 11.47 -5.69
C THR A 61 -6.03 10.29 -6.65
N SER A 62 -4.88 9.61 -6.75
CA SER A 62 -4.61 8.54 -7.72
C SER A 62 -5.11 7.15 -7.28
N PHE A 63 -5.33 6.96 -5.97
CA PHE A 63 -5.80 5.69 -5.39
C PHE A 63 -6.56 5.94 -4.09
N GLU A 64 -7.36 4.96 -3.66
CA GLU A 64 -7.99 4.99 -2.34
C GLU A 64 -6.98 4.59 -1.25
N LEU A 65 -6.77 5.45 -0.25
CA LEU A 65 -5.90 5.14 0.89
C LEU A 65 -6.71 4.59 2.07
N VAL A 66 -6.38 3.37 2.49
CA VAL A 66 -6.94 2.69 3.65
C VAL A 66 -5.84 2.53 4.69
N VAL A 67 -6.03 3.12 5.87
CA VAL A 67 -5.06 3.02 6.97
C VAL A 67 -5.52 1.97 7.98
N VAL A 68 -4.66 1.00 8.27
CA VAL A 68 -4.87 -0.03 9.29
C VAL A 68 -3.89 0.21 10.42
N ASP A 69 -4.38 0.55 11.61
CA ASP A 69 -3.54 0.81 12.77
C ASP A 69 -3.50 -0.41 13.71
N LEU A 70 -2.30 -0.95 13.94
CA LEU A 70 -2.09 -2.04 14.89
C LEU A 70 -1.69 -1.49 16.26
N SER A 71 -2.26 -2.06 17.32
CA SER A 71 -2.11 -1.55 18.69
C SER A 71 -0.67 -1.56 19.24
N ARG A 72 0.22 -2.32 18.60
CA ARG A 72 1.66 -2.43 18.90
C ARG A 72 2.36 -3.04 17.68
N ASN A 73 3.69 -3.03 17.69
CA ASN A 73 4.46 -3.75 16.69
C ASN A 73 4.27 -5.27 16.86
N PHE A 74 3.73 -5.92 15.84
CA PHE A 74 3.56 -7.37 15.74
C PHE A 74 4.55 -8.00 14.76
N GLY A 75 5.29 -7.18 14.02
CA GLY A 75 6.22 -7.60 13.00
C GLY A 75 5.57 -7.71 11.64
N LYS A 76 6.43 -7.71 10.62
CA LYS A 76 6.08 -7.62 9.21
C LYS A 76 5.05 -8.63 8.73
N GLU A 77 5.20 -9.91 9.07
CA GLU A 77 4.28 -10.96 8.62
C GLU A 77 2.85 -10.78 9.16
N ALA A 78 2.74 -10.37 10.42
CA ALA A 78 1.46 -10.09 11.05
C ALA A 78 0.82 -8.83 10.46
N ALA A 79 1.62 -7.79 10.20
CA ALA A 79 1.17 -6.56 9.54
C ALA A 79 0.66 -6.84 8.11
N LEU A 80 1.39 -7.63 7.33
CA LEU A 80 0.97 -8.07 6.00
C LEU A 80 -0.32 -8.90 6.07
N SER A 81 -0.43 -9.84 7.00
CA SER A 81 -1.64 -10.65 7.18
C SER A 81 -2.87 -9.79 7.50
N ALA A 82 -2.70 -8.78 8.36
CA ALA A 82 -3.74 -7.82 8.66
C ALA A 82 -4.14 -7.02 7.42
N GLY A 83 -3.15 -6.56 6.64
CA GLY A 83 -3.37 -5.86 5.38
C GLY A 83 -4.12 -6.69 4.34
N LEU A 84 -3.69 -7.92 4.11
CA LEU A 84 -4.34 -8.88 3.20
C LEU A 84 -5.81 -9.11 3.58
N SER A 85 -6.12 -9.20 4.87
CA SER A 85 -7.51 -9.38 5.35
C SER A 85 -8.42 -8.19 5.06
N ARG A 86 -7.86 -7.02 4.76
CA ARG A 86 -8.59 -5.78 4.44
C ARG A 86 -8.67 -5.51 2.94
N ALA A 87 -7.95 -6.25 2.11
CA ALA A 87 -7.91 -6.04 0.67
C ALA A 87 -9.23 -6.41 0.00
N THR A 88 -9.68 -5.54 -0.90
CA THR A 88 -10.93 -5.67 -1.66
C THR A 88 -10.73 -5.78 -3.17
N GLY A 89 -9.48 -5.68 -3.64
CA GLY A 89 -9.12 -5.78 -5.05
C GLY A 89 -9.23 -7.20 -5.61
N ASP A 90 -9.36 -7.29 -6.93
CA ASP A 90 -9.32 -8.54 -7.69
C ASP A 90 -7.94 -9.21 -7.65
N ALA A 91 -6.90 -8.42 -7.38
CA ALA A 91 -5.52 -8.87 -7.16
C ALA A 91 -4.89 -8.07 -6.02
N VAL A 92 -3.97 -8.71 -5.29
CA VAL A 92 -3.29 -8.11 -4.14
C VAL A 92 -1.78 -8.21 -4.33
N ILE A 93 -1.08 -7.09 -4.12
CA ILE A 93 0.37 -6.98 -4.25
C ILE A 93 0.92 -6.48 -2.90
N PRO A 94 1.52 -7.37 -2.09
CA PRO A 94 2.27 -6.94 -0.92
C PRO A 94 3.57 -6.27 -1.38
N LEU A 95 3.87 -5.08 -0.83
CA LEU A 95 5.12 -4.37 -1.05
C LEU A 95 5.72 -4.00 0.30
N ASP A 96 7.05 -3.95 0.35
CA ASP A 96 7.76 -3.43 1.51
C ASP A 96 7.93 -1.92 1.40
N ALA A 97 7.83 -1.22 2.54
CA ALA A 97 8.07 0.22 2.61
C ALA A 97 9.48 0.64 2.14
N ASP A 98 10.42 -0.30 2.08
CA ASP A 98 11.78 -0.05 1.57
C ASP A 98 11.82 0.23 0.06
N LEU A 99 10.75 -0.05 -0.70
CA LEU A 99 10.65 0.20 -2.15
C LEU A 99 11.88 -0.23 -2.98
N GLN A 100 12.69 -1.16 -2.46
CA GLN A 100 13.93 -1.62 -3.08
C GLN A 100 13.63 -2.43 -4.35
N ASP A 101 12.41 -2.93 -4.49
CA ASP A 101 11.92 -3.56 -5.72
C ASP A 101 11.42 -2.48 -6.68
N PRO A 102 11.97 -2.38 -7.91
CA PRO A 102 11.55 -1.37 -8.86
C PRO A 102 10.05 -1.51 -9.16
N PRO A 103 9.30 -0.39 -9.23
CA PRO A 103 7.88 -0.38 -9.56
C PRO A 103 7.49 -1.08 -10.87
N GLU A 104 8.46 -1.22 -11.75
CA GLU A 104 8.36 -1.88 -13.05
C GLU A 104 7.94 -3.35 -12.93
N LEU A 105 8.19 -4.00 -11.77
CA LEU A 105 7.75 -5.38 -11.50
C LEU A 105 6.22 -5.52 -11.35
N ILE A 106 5.51 -4.43 -11.02
CA ILE A 106 4.04 -4.44 -10.88
C ILE A 106 3.36 -4.57 -12.26
N ALA A 107 4.03 -4.19 -13.35
CA ALA A 107 3.50 -4.27 -14.70
C ALA A 107 3.53 -5.70 -15.30
N GLU A 108 4.26 -6.65 -14.70
CA GLU A 108 4.59 -7.94 -15.34
C GLU A 108 3.85 -9.19 -14.84
N SER A 109 2.91 -9.13 -13.89
CA SER A 109 2.15 -10.34 -13.53
C SER A 109 0.69 -10.30 -13.98
N PRO A 110 0.40 -10.96 -15.12
CA PRO A 110 -0.57 -12.04 -15.09
C PRO A 110 -0.02 -13.26 -15.83
N ARG A 111 0.69 -14.14 -15.14
CA ARG A 111 0.88 -15.53 -15.58
C ARG A 111 0.42 -16.47 -14.48
N VAL A 112 -0.89 -16.68 -14.46
CA VAL A 112 -1.51 -17.85 -13.84
C VAL A 112 -1.17 -19.04 -14.75
N SER A 113 -0.46 -20.03 -14.21
CA SER A 113 -0.38 -21.38 -14.80
C SER A 113 -1.65 -22.16 -14.48
#